data_AF-A0A2V9S7K0-F1
#
_entry.id   AF-A0A2V9S7K0-F1
#
_cell.length_a   1.000
_cell.length_b   1.000
_cell.length_c   1.000
_cell.angle_alpha   90.00
_cell.angle_beta   90.00
_cell.angle_gamma   90.00
#
_symmetry.space_group_name_H-M   'P 1'
#
loop_
_entity.id
_entity.type
_entity.pdbx_description
1 polymer ?
#
loop_
_entity_poly.entity_id
_entity_poly.type
_entity_poly.pdbx_seq_one_letter_code
_entity_poly.pdbx_strand_id
1 'polypeptide(L)'
;STIQGFDITPAHSRATPESIEKAAGRPVAPAEVRRCFGCHNTASTTNDKFDDTRLIPSITCEACHGPGSAHTAAMKAGLEAGAGLISNPGRLKPVDQVDFCGACHTTWWDVNLSGSSGVGNARFQPYRLESSRCWGKGDGRVTCIACHNPHQPLVREAGFYDQRCLSCHLAAANSNPSSDHPGAACPVSTKDCVTCHMPRVEVPDAHFKFTDHRIRIVRAGSPFPD
;
A
#
# COMPACT_ATOMS: atom_id res chain seq x y z
N SER A 1 12.25 -15.67 -20.27
CA SER A 1 12.39 -14.74 -21.41
C SER A 1 11.26 -13.76 -21.38
N THR A 2 11.56 -12.47 -21.51
CA THR A 2 10.55 -11.44 -21.73
C THR A 2 10.14 -11.47 -23.20
N ILE A 3 8.84 -11.36 -23.49
CA ILE A 3 8.33 -11.25 -24.86
C ILE A 3 7.95 -9.79 -25.06
N GLN A 4 8.70 -9.06 -25.89
CA GLN A 4 8.39 -7.66 -26.23
C GLN A 4 8.23 -6.74 -25.01
N GLY A 5 8.96 -7.01 -23.93
CA GLY A 5 8.87 -6.27 -22.66
C GLY A 5 7.81 -6.78 -21.69
N PHE A 6 6.99 -7.77 -22.07
CA PHE A 6 6.10 -8.48 -21.17
C PHE A 6 6.80 -9.67 -20.51
N ASP A 7 6.50 -9.91 -19.24
CA ASP A 7 6.99 -11.05 -18.46
C ASP A 7 5.81 -11.74 -17.74
N ILE A 8 6.08 -12.89 -17.15
CA ILE A 8 5.14 -13.61 -16.31
C ILE A 8 4.79 -12.75 -15.09
N THR A 9 3.50 -12.66 -14.75
CA THR A 9 3.03 -11.92 -13.58
C THR A 9 3.78 -12.35 -12.32
N PRO A 10 4.20 -11.42 -11.45
CA PRO A 10 4.89 -11.77 -10.22
C PRO A 10 4.15 -12.85 -9.42
N ALA A 11 4.90 -13.80 -8.87
CA ALA A 11 4.41 -14.98 -8.15
C ALA A 11 3.72 -16.08 -8.99
N HIS A 12 3.58 -15.94 -10.31
CA HIS A 12 3.23 -17.08 -11.17
C HIS A 12 4.44 -17.99 -11.44
N SER A 13 4.17 -19.30 -11.54
CA SER A 13 5.19 -20.30 -11.83
C SER A 13 5.84 -20.06 -13.20
N ARG A 14 7.16 -20.22 -13.26
CA ARG A 14 7.95 -20.23 -14.50
C ARG A 14 8.26 -21.64 -15.00
N ALA A 15 7.76 -22.67 -14.32
CA ALA A 15 7.95 -24.04 -14.76
C ALA A 15 7.33 -24.22 -16.15
N THR A 16 8.03 -24.94 -17.02
CA THR A 16 7.46 -25.36 -18.30
C THR A 16 6.17 -26.12 -18.03
N PRO A 17 5.03 -25.73 -18.64
CA PRO A 17 3.78 -26.46 -18.47
C PRO A 17 3.94 -27.93 -18.90
N GLU A 18 3.38 -28.84 -18.11
CA GLU A 18 3.49 -30.29 -18.36
C GLU A 18 2.66 -30.75 -19.59
N SER A 19 1.72 -29.92 -20.06
CA SER A 19 0.87 -30.22 -21.21
C SER A 19 0.39 -28.95 -21.92
N ILE A 20 -0.13 -29.10 -23.14
CA ILE A 20 -0.71 -27.98 -23.92
C ILE A 20 -1.91 -27.38 -23.17
N GLU A 21 -2.71 -28.20 -22.49
CA GLU A 21 -3.86 -27.75 -21.71
C GLU A 21 -3.43 -26.86 -20.54
N LYS A 22 -2.36 -27.23 -19.82
CA LYS A 22 -1.78 -26.36 -18.78
C LYS A 22 -1.10 -25.12 -19.37
N ALA A 23 -0.57 -25.21 -20.59
CA ALA A 23 0.04 -24.08 -21.30
C ALA A 23 -1.00 -23.07 -21.80
N ALA A 24 -2.20 -23.52 -22.15
CA ALA A 24 -3.30 -22.66 -22.60
C ALA A 24 -3.83 -21.72 -21.49
N GLY A 25 -3.45 -21.98 -20.24
CA GLY A 25 -3.84 -21.21 -19.07
C GLY A 25 -4.98 -21.87 -18.30
N ARG A 26 -5.65 -21.10 -17.45
CA ARG A 26 -6.80 -21.58 -16.67
C ARG A 26 -7.97 -20.63 -16.77
N PRO A 27 -9.22 -21.14 -16.69
CA PRO A 27 -10.37 -20.30 -16.44
C PRO A 27 -10.18 -19.49 -15.15
N VAL A 28 -10.44 -18.20 -15.22
CA VAL A 28 -10.39 -17.29 -14.07
C VAL A 28 -11.79 -17.25 -13.45
N ALA A 29 -11.91 -17.64 -12.18
CA ALA A 29 -13.21 -17.64 -11.50
C ALA A 29 -13.74 -16.20 -11.34
N PRO A 30 -15.07 -15.98 -11.31
CA PRO A 30 -15.63 -14.63 -11.16
C PRO A 30 -15.12 -13.86 -9.94
N ALA A 31 -14.85 -14.55 -8.83
CA ALA A 31 -14.27 -13.95 -7.64
C ALA A 31 -12.86 -13.41 -7.88
N GLU A 32 -12.07 -14.08 -8.71
CA GLU A 32 -10.74 -13.63 -9.05
C GLU A 32 -10.76 -12.46 -10.04
N VAL A 33 -11.66 -12.49 -11.03
CA VAL A 33 -11.90 -11.35 -11.92
C VAL A 33 -12.20 -10.09 -11.09
N ARG A 34 -13.13 -10.17 -10.13
CA ARG A 34 -13.44 -9.03 -9.26
C ARG A 34 -12.23 -8.52 -8.48
N ARG A 35 -11.35 -9.40 -8.00
CA ARG A 35 -10.10 -9.01 -7.31
C ARG A 35 -9.14 -8.28 -8.24
N CYS A 36 -8.94 -8.81 -9.45
CA CYS A 36 -8.07 -8.16 -10.44
C CYS A 36 -8.57 -6.75 -10.79
N PHE A 37 -9.86 -6.62 -11.11
CA PHE A 37 -10.41 -5.36 -11.57
C PHE A 37 -10.66 -4.37 -10.42
N GLY A 38 -10.87 -4.84 -9.19
CA GLY A 38 -11.09 -3.99 -8.02
C GLY A 38 -9.88 -3.10 -7.65
N CYS A 39 -8.67 -3.48 -8.04
CA CYS A 39 -7.45 -2.72 -7.74
C CYS A 39 -6.94 -1.86 -8.92
N HIS A 40 -7.44 -2.11 -10.12
CA HIS A 40 -6.93 -1.50 -11.36
C HIS A 40 -7.97 -0.68 -12.11
N ASN A 41 -9.20 -0.63 -11.62
CA ASN A 41 -10.32 0.08 -12.21
C ASN A 41 -11.21 0.67 -11.12
N THR A 42 -12.04 1.62 -11.51
CA THR A 42 -13.12 2.13 -10.67
C THR A 42 -14.45 1.60 -11.17
N ALA A 43 -15.40 1.37 -10.26
CA ALA A 43 -16.76 0.94 -10.58
C ALA A 43 -16.86 -0.39 -11.38
N SER A 44 -15.84 -1.26 -11.32
CA SER A 44 -15.82 -2.53 -12.05
C SER A 44 -16.75 -3.61 -11.48
N THR A 45 -17.24 -3.42 -10.26
CA THR A 45 -18.11 -4.38 -9.57
C THR A 45 -19.30 -3.66 -8.97
N THR A 46 -20.51 -4.11 -9.29
CA THR A 46 -21.76 -3.62 -8.67
C THR A 46 -22.62 -4.81 -8.24
N ASN A 47 -23.18 -4.77 -7.02
CA ASN A 47 -23.96 -5.88 -6.44
C ASN A 47 -23.26 -7.24 -6.57
N ASP A 48 -21.97 -7.29 -6.21
CA ASP A 48 -21.10 -8.48 -6.30
C ASP A 48 -20.90 -9.07 -7.71
N LYS A 49 -21.30 -8.35 -8.75
CA LYS A 49 -21.12 -8.73 -10.15
C LYS A 49 -20.11 -7.82 -10.82
N PHE A 50 -19.13 -8.44 -11.48
CA PHE A 50 -18.26 -7.73 -12.39
C PHE A 50 -19.10 -7.21 -13.57
N ASP A 51 -18.94 -5.94 -13.92
CA ASP A 51 -19.63 -5.28 -15.03
C ASP A 51 -18.60 -4.47 -15.82
N ASP A 52 -18.22 -5.00 -16.98
CA ASP A 52 -17.23 -4.38 -17.85
C ASP A 52 -17.78 -3.19 -18.64
N THR A 53 -19.10 -3.04 -18.72
CA THR A 53 -19.73 -1.92 -19.43
C THR A 53 -19.67 -0.61 -18.65
N ARG A 54 -19.43 -0.69 -17.33
CA ARG A 54 -19.39 0.45 -16.40
C ARG A 54 -18.01 0.69 -15.79
N LEU A 55 -17.03 -0.18 -16.07
CA LEU A 55 -15.68 0.01 -15.55
C LEU A 55 -15.10 1.31 -16.08
N ILE A 56 -14.40 2.02 -15.20
CA ILE A 56 -13.60 3.18 -15.55
C ILE A 56 -12.14 2.74 -15.39
N PRO A 57 -11.31 2.83 -16.45
CA PRO A 57 -9.90 2.46 -16.35
C PRO A 57 -9.17 3.28 -15.29
N SER A 58 -8.30 2.62 -14.52
CA SER A 58 -7.52 3.21 -13.42
C SER A 58 -8.34 3.52 -12.15
N ILE A 59 -7.60 3.88 -11.09
CA ILE A 59 -8.16 4.33 -9.82
C ILE A 59 -8.52 5.81 -9.92
N THR A 60 -9.82 6.11 -9.84
CA THR A 60 -10.38 7.47 -9.89
C THR A 60 -11.01 7.84 -8.55
N CYS A 61 -11.61 9.03 -8.45
CA CYS A 61 -12.14 9.58 -7.20
C CYS A 61 -13.01 8.58 -6.42
N GLU A 62 -13.92 7.89 -7.10
CA GLU A 62 -14.92 7.03 -6.48
C GLU A 62 -14.36 5.70 -5.97
N ALA A 63 -13.16 5.30 -6.41
CA ALA A 63 -12.49 4.12 -5.87
C ALA A 63 -12.12 4.33 -4.38
N CYS A 64 -11.77 5.57 -4.02
CA CYS A 64 -11.42 5.94 -2.64
C CYS A 64 -12.61 6.53 -1.88
N HIS A 65 -13.43 7.34 -2.56
CA HIS A 65 -14.45 8.17 -1.93
C HIS A 65 -15.88 7.62 -2.07
N GLY A 66 -16.05 6.50 -2.78
CA GLY A 66 -17.35 5.93 -3.11
C GLY A 66 -18.13 6.76 -4.15
N PRO A 67 -19.39 6.37 -4.46
CA PRO A 67 -20.21 7.07 -5.44
C PRO A 67 -20.43 8.55 -5.09
N GLY A 68 -20.03 9.46 -5.98
CA GLY A 68 -20.05 10.91 -5.76
C GLY A 68 -21.29 11.62 -6.30
N SER A 69 -22.23 10.90 -6.91
CA SER A 69 -23.38 11.51 -7.60
C SER A 69 -24.24 12.37 -6.67
N ALA A 70 -24.56 11.88 -5.46
CA ALA A 70 -25.32 12.64 -4.46
C ALA A 70 -24.58 13.90 -4.00
N HIS A 71 -23.27 13.78 -3.74
CA HIS A 71 -22.40 14.90 -3.42
C HIS A 71 -22.44 15.98 -4.52
N THR A 72 -22.17 15.60 -5.77
CA THR A 72 -22.14 16.57 -6.89
C THR A 72 -23.49 17.24 -7.13
N ALA A 73 -24.60 16.51 -6.99
CA ALA A 73 -25.94 17.08 -7.09
C ALA A 73 -26.21 18.13 -6.01
N ALA A 74 -25.87 17.82 -4.74
CA ALA A 74 -26.03 18.75 -3.62
C ALA A 74 -25.16 20.01 -3.78
N MET A 75 -23.89 19.85 -4.18
CA MET A 75 -22.99 20.98 -4.41
C MET A 75 -23.47 21.89 -5.54
N LYS A 76 -23.98 21.32 -6.64
CA LYS A 76 -24.58 22.09 -7.75
C LYS A 76 -25.83 22.85 -7.33
N ALA A 77 -26.57 22.33 -6.36
CA ALA A 77 -27.74 23.00 -5.76
C ALA A 77 -27.36 24.04 -4.69
N GLY A 78 -26.06 24.28 -4.44
CA GLY A 78 -25.58 25.22 -3.43
C GLY A 78 -25.74 24.72 -1.98
N LEU A 79 -25.92 23.43 -1.77
CA LEU A 79 -26.13 22.85 -0.44
C LEU A 79 -24.79 22.45 0.19
N GLU A 80 -24.36 23.18 1.23
CA GLU A 80 -23.12 22.90 1.96
C GLU A 80 -23.11 21.50 2.61
N ALA A 81 -24.29 20.98 2.98
CA ALA A 81 -24.46 19.62 3.49
C ALA A 81 -23.96 18.54 2.51
N GLY A 82 -23.81 18.87 1.22
CA GLY A 82 -23.22 18.00 0.21
C GLY A 82 -21.81 17.51 0.56
N ALA A 83 -21.03 18.26 1.35
CA ALA A 83 -19.71 17.82 1.81
C ALA A 83 -19.75 16.56 2.70
N GLY A 84 -20.88 16.29 3.36
CA GLY A 84 -21.10 15.07 4.15
C GLY A 84 -21.52 13.85 3.33
N LEU A 85 -21.83 14.02 2.04
CA LEU A 85 -22.34 12.96 1.16
C LEU A 85 -21.23 12.22 0.40
N ILE A 86 -19.96 12.50 0.72
CA ILE A 86 -18.81 11.83 0.12
C ILE A 86 -18.00 11.15 1.23
N SER A 87 -17.57 9.92 0.98
CA SER A 87 -16.75 9.19 1.95
C SER A 87 -15.38 9.84 2.04
N ASN A 88 -14.76 9.84 3.22
CA ASN A 88 -13.40 10.37 3.38
C ASN A 88 -12.55 9.36 4.16
N PRO A 89 -11.69 8.58 3.47
CA PRO A 89 -10.78 7.64 4.13
C PRO A 89 -9.84 8.28 5.15
N GLY A 90 -9.58 9.58 5.05
CA GLY A 90 -8.78 10.32 6.03
C GLY A 90 -9.43 10.50 7.40
N ARG A 91 -10.73 10.16 7.54
CA ARG A 91 -11.45 10.16 8.83
C ARG A 91 -11.51 8.77 9.47
N LEU A 92 -11.00 7.74 8.80
CA LEU A 92 -10.95 6.38 9.34
C LEU A 92 -9.97 6.31 10.52
N LYS A 93 -10.20 5.35 11.42
CA LYS A 93 -9.23 5.03 12.47
C LYS A 93 -7.95 4.47 11.81
N PRO A 94 -6.80 4.51 12.49
CA PRO A 94 -5.53 4.13 11.87
C PRO A 94 -5.53 2.75 11.23
N VAL A 95 -6.03 1.73 11.94
CA VAL A 95 -6.15 0.35 11.42
C VAL A 95 -7.08 0.31 10.21
N ASP A 96 -8.30 0.84 10.34
CA ASP A 96 -9.28 0.89 9.25
C ASP A 96 -8.74 1.60 7.99
N GLN A 97 -7.90 2.62 8.16
CA GLN A 97 -7.28 3.34 7.06
C GLN A 97 -6.20 2.50 6.35
N VAL A 98 -5.38 1.78 7.10
CA VAL A 98 -4.35 0.90 6.54
C VAL A 98 -4.99 -0.30 5.85
N ASP A 99 -6.04 -0.89 6.43
CA ASP A 99 -6.85 -1.94 5.82
C ASP A 99 -7.56 -1.46 4.55
N PHE A 100 -8.08 -0.23 4.54
CA PHE A 100 -8.68 0.37 3.35
C PHE A 100 -7.69 0.41 2.18
N CYS A 101 -6.46 0.86 2.41
CA CYS A 101 -5.40 0.82 1.41
C CYS A 101 -4.98 -0.63 1.07
N GLY A 102 -5.06 -1.54 2.05
CA GLY A 102 -4.79 -2.97 1.93
C GLY A 102 -5.72 -3.72 0.99
N ALA A 103 -6.91 -3.20 0.69
CA ALA A 103 -7.79 -3.77 -0.34
C ALA A 103 -7.07 -3.93 -1.71
N CYS A 104 -6.10 -3.05 -2.00
CA CYS A 104 -5.26 -3.12 -3.20
C CYS A 104 -3.80 -3.45 -2.87
N HIS A 105 -3.28 -2.88 -1.79
CA HIS A 105 -1.87 -3.00 -1.40
C HIS A 105 -1.58 -4.21 -0.50
N THR A 106 -2.57 -5.09 -0.30
CA THR A 106 -2.51 -6.36 0.45
C THR A 106 -2.39 -6.16 1.96
N THR A 107 -3.37 -6.69 2.68
CA THR A 107 -3.44 -6.66 4.15
C THR A 107 -2.55 -7.71 4.79
N TRP A 108 -2.38 -7.64 6.12
CA TRP A 108 -1.75 -8.72 6.87
C TRP A 108 -2.48 -10.06 6.70
N TRP A 109 -3.81 -10.07 6.72
CA TRP A 109 -4.59 -11.30 6.55
C TRP A 109 -4.40 -11.93 5.18
N ASP A 110 -4.34 -11.12 4.11
CA ASP A 110 -4.11 -11.63 2.75
C ASP A 110 -2.76 -12.34 2.63
N VAL A 111 -1.71 -11.79 3.23
CA VAL A 111 -0.37 -12.42 3.21
C VAL A 111 -0.37 -13.74 3.97
N ASN A 112 -0.97 -13.78 5.16
CA ASN A 112 -1.01 -15.00 5.97
C ASN A 112 -1.87 -16.10 5.33
N LEU A 113 -3.02 -15.74 4.76
CA LEU A 113 -3.91 -16.70 4.10
C LEU A 113 -3.31 -17.23 2.79
N SER A 114 -2.56 -16.41 2.06
CA SER A 114 -1.86 -16.84 0.85
C SER A 114 -0.56 -17.62 1.13
N GLY A 115 -0.06 -17.57 2.36
CA GLY A 115 1.25 -18.14 2.72
C GLY A 115 2.42 -17.42 2.03
N SER A 116 2.25 -16.16 1.61
CA SER A 116 3.30 -15.42 0.90
C SER A 116 4.46 -15.09 1.83
N SER A 117 5.68 -15.34 1.38
CA SER A 117 6.91 -15.08 2.13
C SER A 117 8.01 -14.53 1.24
N GLY A 118 9.10 -14.12 1.88
CA GLY A 118 10.31 -13.62 1.25
C GLY A 118 10.21 -12.18 0.79
N VAL A 119 11.23 -11.77 0.03
CA VAL A 119 11.39 -10.39 -0.47
C VAL A 119 10.20 -9.90 -1.30
N GLY A 120 9.43 -10.83 -1.90
CA GLY A 120 8.19 -10.52 -2.62
C GLY A 120 7.18 -9.74 -1.79
N ASN A 121 7.17 -9.94 -0.47
CA ASN A 121 6.28 -9.22 0.43
C ASN A 121 6.61 -7.72 0.57
N ALA A 122 7.76 -7.25 0.08
CA ALA A 122 8.08 -5.82 0.06
C ALA A 122 7.07 -4.98 -0.76
N ARG A 123 6.34 -5.62 -1.69
CA ARG A 123 5.27 -4.98 -2.47
C ARG A 123 3.96 -4.77 -1.70
N PHE A 124 3.83 -5.34 -0.51
CA PHE A 124 2.62 -5.32 0.30
C PHE A 124 2.71 -4.26 1.42
N GLN A 125 2.52 -2.99 1.06
CA GLN A 125 2.89 -1.87 1.94
C GLN A 125 2.16 -1.88 3.29
N PRO A 126 0.82 -2.10 3.37
CA PRO A 126 0.08 -2.26 4.63
C PRO A 126 0.64 -3.37 5.50
N TYR A 127 0.75 -4.61 4.99
CA TYR A 127 1.35 -5.72 5.73
C TYR A 127 2.74 -5.37 6.31
N ARG A 128 3.60 -4.76 5.50
CA ARG A 128 4.96 -4.37 5.92
C ARG A 128 4.93 -3.26 6.96
N LEU A 129 4.07 -2.25 6.78
CA LEU A 129 3.88 -1.14 7.73
C LEU A 129 3.42 -1.66 9.09
N GLU A 130 2.40 -2.52 9.11
CA GLU A 130 1.83 -3.11 10.32
C GLU A 130 2.83 -4.03 11.06
N SER A 131 3.77 -4.61 10.32
CA SER A 131 4.87 -5.42 10.87
C SER A 131 6.01 -4.58 11.49
N SER A 132 5.88 -3.26 11.50
CA SER A 132 6.86 -2.34 12.10
C SER A 132 6.64 -2.21 13.60
N ARG A 133 7.71 -2.13 14.38
CA ARG A 133 7.60 -1.93 15.85
C ARG A 133 6.85 -0.64 16.20
N CYS A 134 7.00 0.42 15.41
CA CYS A 134 6.34 1.71 15.64
C CYS A 134 4.85 1.71 15.29
N TRP A 135 4.34 0.72 14.53
CA TRP A 135 2.91 0.58 14.28
C TRP A 135 2.14 0.30 15.58
N GLY A 136 2.69 -0.58 16.43
CA GLY A 136 2.12 -0.92 17.72
C GLY A 136 0.70 -1.48 17.61
N LYS A 137 -0.29 -0.72 18.08
CA LYS A 137 -1.73 -1.04 18.00
C LYS A 137 -2.48 -0.18 16.98
N GLY A 138 -1.77 0.50 16.08
CA GLY A 138 -2.32 1.47 15.13
C GLY A 138 -2.16 2.92 15.58
N ASP A 139 -0.94 3.44 15.58
CA ASP A 139 -0.68 4.87 15.79
C ASP A 139 -1.07 5.69 14.55
N GLY A 140 -1.92 6.72 14.73
CA GLY A 140 -2.39 7.57 13.63
C GLY A 140 -1.32 8.39 12.91
N ARG A 141 -0.12 8.51 13.50
CA ARG A 141 1.06 9.12 12.86
C ARG A 141 1.78 8.18 11.90
N VAL A 142 1.41 6.90 11.90
CA VAL A 142 2.04 5.83 11.10
C VAL A 142 1.01 5.20 10.19
N THR A 143 0.27 6.01 9.43
CA THR A 143 -0.67 5.54 8.40
C THR A 143 -0.20 5.91 7.00
N CYS A 144 -0.86 5.37 5.97
CA CYS A 144 -0.53 5.66 4.58
C CYS A 144 -0.55 7.17 4.28
N ILE A 145 -1.61 7.86 4.74
CA ILE A 145 -1.79 9.29 4.44
C ILE A 145 -1.04 10.22 5.41
N ALA A 146 -0.51 9.69 6.52
CA ALA A 146 0.39 10.45 7.39
C ALA A 146 1.73 10.75 6.69
N CYS A 147 2.13 9.89 5.74
CA CYS A 147 3.34 10.04 4.95
C CYS A 147 3.07 10.53 3.52
N HIS A 148 2.00 10.06 2.87
CA HIS A 148 1.73 10.31 1.45
C HIS A 148 0.44 11.11 1.25
N ASN A 149 0.43 12.00 0.26
CA ASN A 149 -0.81 12.62 -0.20
C ASN A 149 -1.36 11.82 -1.40
N PRO A 150 -2.50 11.14 -1.28
CA PRO A 150 -3.05 10.31 -2.36
C PRO A 150 -3.53 11.14 -3.57
N HIS A 151 -3.67 12.47 -3.44
CA HIS A 151 -4.05 13.37 -4.52
C HIS A 151 -2.87 14.00 -5.25
N GLN A 152 -1.64 13.62 -4.91
CA GLN A 152 -0.43 14.18 -5.51
C GLN A 152 0.49 13.06 -5.99
N PRO A 153 1.39 13.35 -6.96
CA PRO A 153 2.44 12.41 -7.33
C PRO A 153 3.28 12.00 -6.11
N LEU A 154 3.74 10.75 -6.12
CA LEU A 154 4.62 10.24 -5.07
C LEU A 154 5.93 11.03 -5.00
N VAL A 155 6.23 11.58 -3.82
CA VAL A 155 7.51 12.23 -3.51
C VAL A 155 8.60 11.17 -3.38
N ARG A 156 9.72 11.32 -4.08
CA ARG A 156 10.77 10.27 -4.18
C ARG A 156 12.03 10.58 -3.38
N GLU A 157 12.16 11.82 -2.93
CA GLU A 157 13.26 12.37 -2.17
C GLU A 157 13.20 11.85 -0.73
N ALA A 158 14.29 11.24 -0.25
CA ALA A 158 14.34 10.62 1.07
C ALA A 158 14.08 11.64 2.19
N GLY A 159 14.73 12.80 2.15
CA GLY A 159 14.59 13.84 3.15
C GLY A 159 13.18 14.43 3.33
N PHE A 160 12.26 14.23 2.37
CA PHE A 160 10.86 14.65 2.55
C PHE A 160 10.20 13.96 3.76
N TYR A 161 10.61 12.72 4.04
CA TYR A 161 9.98 11.88 5.05
C TYR A 161 10.55 12.06 6.46
N ASP A 162 11.70 12.70 6.61
CA ASP A 162 12.44 12.77 7.88
C ASP A 162 11.60 13.34 9.02
N GLN A 163 10.83 14.41 8.76
CA GLN A 163 10.00 15.04 9.80
C GLN A 163 8.91 14.10 10.34
N ARG A 164 8.46 13.12 9.56
CA ARG A 164 7.50 12.10 10.05
C ARG A 164 8.19 11.18 11.05
N CYS A 165 9.43 10.78 10.78
CA CYS A 165 10.24 9.99 11.71
C CYS A 165 10.56 10.80 12.97
N LEU A 166 10.98 12.05 12.81
CA LEU A 166 11.38 12.95 13.90
C LEU A 166 10.21 13.37 14.81
N SER A 167 8.96 13.18 14.36
CA SER A 167 7.76 13.36 15.20
C SER A 167 7.68 12.37 16.38
N CYS A 168 8.43 11.27 16.32
CA CYS A 168 8.55 10.30 17.41
C CYS A 168 10.00 10.07 17.85
N HIS A 169 10.96 10.27 16.95
CA HIS A 169 12.40 10.10 17.19
C HIS A 169 13.08 11.47 17.34
N LEU A 170 13.14 12.00 18.57
CA LEU A 170 13.68 13.33 18.84
C LEU A 170 15.11 13.49 18.30
N ALA A 171 15.39 14.66 17.70
CA ALA A 171 16.70 14.97 17.11
C ALA A 171 17.81 15.24 18.16
N ALA A 172 17.43 15.63 19.38
CA ALA A 172 18.39 15.94 20.42
C ALA A 172 18.96 14.66 21.05
N ALA A 173 20.29 14.51 20.98
CA ALA A 173 21.02 13.46 21.66
C ALA A 173 20.66 13.46 23.16
N ASN A 174 20.41 12.27 23.72
CA ASN A 174 20.02 12.04 25.13
C ASN A 174 18.58 12.43 25.51
N SER A 175 17.70 12.68 24.54
CA SER A 175 16.26 12.75 24.83
C SER A 175 15.72 11.36 25.15
N ASN A 176 15.15 11.18 26.34
CA ASN A 176 14.55 9.91 26.74
C ASN A 176 13.20 9.72 26.02
N PRO A 177 12.87 8.49 25.58
CA PRO A 177 11.55 8.18 25.05
C PRO A 177 10.44 8.54 26.05
N SER A 178 9.35 9.10 25.52
CA SER A 178 8.12 9.40 26.26
C SER A 178 6.92 8.72 25.61
N SER A 179 5.74 8.82 26.22
CA SER A 179 4.49 8.37 25.58
C SER A 179 4.26 9.05 24.23
N ASP A 180 4.60 10.33 24.15
CA ASP A 180 4.35 11.15 22.96
C ASP A 180 5.43 10.91 21.91
N HIS A 181 6.68 10.70 22.34
CA HIS A 181 7.82 10.47 21.47
C HIS A 181 8.53 9.17 21.89
N PRO A 182 7.98 7.99 21.52
CA PRO A 182 8.49 6.70 22.00
C PRO A 182 9.77 6.24 21.29
N GLY A 183 10.19 6.94 20.24
CA GLY A 183 11.37 6.64 19.45
C GLY A 183 12.64 7.21 20.07
N ALA A 184 13.67 6.39 20.26
CA ALA A 184 14.99 6.89 20.64
C ALA A 184 15.60 7.73 19.51
N ALA A 185 16.35 8.77 19.86
CA ALA A 185 17.11 9.56 18.90
C ALA A 185 18.04 8.65 18.07
N CYS A 186 18.14 8.91 16.76
CA CYS A 186 19.06 8.18 15.89
C CYS A 186 20.50 8.60 16.20
N PRO A 187 21.42 7.66 16.51
CA PRO A 187 22.80 8.01 16.81
C PRO A 187 23.64 8.32 15.57
N VAL A 188 23.08 8.11 14.36
CA VAL A 188 23.83 8.22 13.09
C VAL A 188 23.49 9.51 12.34
N SER A 189 22.20 9.81 12.18
CA SER A 189 21.74 10.93 11.35
C SER A 189 20.30 11.30 11.69
N THR A 190 19.94 12.57 11.51
CA THR A 190 18.55 13.08 11.53
C THR A 190 18.00 13.32 10.13
N LYS A 191 18.75 12.91 9.10
CA LYS A 191 18.41 13.09 7.68
C LYS A 191 18.39 11.77 6.93
N ASP A 192 17.55 11.74 5.91
CA ASP A 192 17.37 10.63 4.96
C ASP A 192 17.06 9.30 5.65
N CYS A 193 16.20 9.32 6.68
CA CYS A 193 15.93 8.19 7.56
C CYS A 193 15.55 6.91 6.79
N VAL A 194 14.77 7.08 5.73
CA VAL A 194 14.26 5.98 4.89
C VAL A 194 15.36 5.23 4.13
N THR A 195 16.56 5.80 3.97
CA THR A 195 17.67 5.13 3.27
C THR A 195 18.20 3.91 4.05
N CYS A 196 18.16 3.95 5.38
CA CYS A 196 18.55 2.84 6.25
C CYS A 196 17.34 2.13 6.88
N HIS A 197 16.22 2.84 7.09
CA HIS A 197 15.07 2.29 7.80
C HIS A 197 13.97 1.68 6.91
N MET A 198 13.94 2.08 5.64
CA MET A 198 12.96 1.65 4.64
C MET A 198 13.63 1.48 3.27
N PRO A 199 14.71 0.66 3.17
CA PRO A 199 15.50 0.60 1.95
C PRO A 199 14.67 0.07 0.78
N ARG A 200 15.05 0.51 -0.42
CA ARG A 200 14.50 -0.04 -1.65
C ARG A 200 15.11 -1.42 -1.92
N VAL A 201 14.27 -2.43 -2.12
CA VAL A 201 14.66 -3.82 -2.39
C VAL A 201 14.22 -4.24 -3.78
N GLU A 202 15.05 -5.03 -4.44
CA GLU A 202 14.69 -5.70 -5.69
C GLU A 202 13.72 -6.83 -5.37
N VAL A 203 12.57 -6.84 -6.03
CA VAL A 203 11.64 -7.96 -5.98
C VAL A 203 11.80 -8.75 -7.28
N PRO A 204 12.09 -10.06 -7.21
CA PRO A 204 12.16 -10.89 -8.41
C PRO A 204 10.92 -10.70 -9.28
N ASP A 205 11.14 -10.55 -10.59
CA ASP A 205 10.11 -10.48 -11.63
C ASP A 205 9.23 -9.23 -11.61
N ALA A 206 9.47 -8.31 -10.68
CA ALA A 206 8.77 -7.04 -10.67
C ALA A 206 9.33 -6.04 -11.69
N HIS A 207 10.60 -6.17 -12.07
CA HIS A 207 11.34 -5.21 -12.94
C HIS A 207 11.46 -3.79 -12.33
N PHE A 208 11.23 -3.65 -11.02
CA PHE A 208 11.47 -2.42 -10.29
C PHE A 208 11.74 -2.70 -8.80
N LYS A 209 12.40 -1.73 -8.14
CA LYS A 209 12.63 -1.76 -6.69
C LYS A 209 11.44 -1.22 -5.92
N PHE A 210 11.06 -1.90 -4.85
CA PHE A 210 10.06 -1.44 -3.89
C PHE A 210 10.71 -0.89 -2.64
N THR A 211 10.19 0.22 -2.11
CA THR A 211 10.50 0.66 -0.75
C THR A 211 9.88 -0.31 0.25
N ASP A 212 10.69 -0.96 1.09
CA ASP A 212 10.17 -1.80 2.17
C ASP A 212 9.52 -0.93 3.25
N HIS A 213 8.21 -1.10 3.44
CA HIS A 213 7.45 -0.33 4.42
C HIS A 213 7.57 -0.84 5.86
N ARG A 214 8.33 -1.93 6.08
CA ARG A 214 8.65 -2.41 7.42
C ARG A 214 9.76 -1.57 8.03
N ILE A 215 9.37 -0.55 8.78
CA ILE A 215 10.25 0.43 9.41
C ILE A 215 11.06 -0.26 10.51
N ARG A 216 12.36 -0.44 10.25
CA ARG A 216 13.32 -1.08 11.16
C ARG A 216 14.74 -0.65 10.82
N ILE A 217 15.69 -0.84 11.72
CA ILE A 217 17.10 -0.65 11.38
C ILE A 217 17.54 -1.79 10.46
N VAL A 218 17.82 -1.50 9.18
CA VAL A 218 18.33 -2.50 8.23
C VAL A 218 19.85 -2.46 8.21
N ARG A 219 20.48 -3.62 8.40
CA ARG A 219 21.94 -3.77 8.32
C ARG A 219 22.30 -4.34 6.96
N ALA A 220 23.36 -3.83 6.34
CA ALA A 220 23.88 -4.35 5.09
C ALA A 220 24.18 -5.86 5.23
N GLY A 221 23.75 -6.66 4.25
CA GLY A 221 23.93 -8.12 4.24
C GLY A 221 23.02 -8.91 5.18
N SER A 222 22.14 -8.25 5.96
CA SER A 222 21.14 -8.98 6.76
C SER A 222 20.07 -9.63 5.85
N PRO A 223 19.55 -10.82 6.22
CA PRO A 223 18.49 -11.46 5.46
C PRO A 223 17.22 -10.61 5.46
N PHE A 224 16.46 -10.68 4.37
CA PHE A 224 15.14 -10.05 4.31
C PHE A 224 14.20 -10.76 5.30
N PRO A 225 13.59 -10.03 6.26
CA PRO A 225 12.72 -10.65 7.22
C PRO A 225 11.31 -10.77 6.66
N ASP A 226 10.67 -11.91 6.90
CA ASP A 226 9.23 -12.08 6.74
C ASP A 226 8.51 -11.21 7.78
#